data_AF-A0A2A2IPH5-F1
#
_entry.id   AF-A0A2A2IPH5-F1
#
_cell.length_a   1.000
_cell.length_b   1.000
_cell.length_c   1.000
_cell.angle_alpha   90.00
_cell.angle_beta   90.00
_cell.angle_gamma   90.00
#
_symmetry.space_group_name_H-M   'P 1'
#
loop_
_entity.id
_entity.type
_entity.pdbx_description
1 polymer ?
#
loop_
_entity_poly.entity_id
_entity_poly.type
_entity_poly.pdbx_seq_one_letter_code
_entity_poly.pdbx_strand_id
1 'polypeptide(L)'
;MRQETYNLHGKKYVRVNKTQALKAYLQGFDVFACMDKENLCSEWAFPSLVSQSEGRTEKGFFEFANELLYYNKCHELGYRVKYFVLD
;
A
#
# COMPACT_ATOMS: atom_id res chain seq x y z
N MET A 1 8.08 13.95 1.63
CA MET A 1 6.85 13.12 1.66
C MET A 1 6.07 13.58 2.87
N ARG A 2 4.77 13.92 2.75
CA ARG A 2 3.97 14.27 3.94
C ARG A 2 3.83 13.02 4.81
N GLN A 3 4.18 13.12 6.08
CA GLN A 3 4.11 11.99 7.00
C GLN A 3 2.64 11.77 7.35
N GLU A 4 2.11 10.61 6.95
CA GLU A 4 0.75 10.18 7.26
C GLU A 4 0.84 8.96 8.17
N THR A 5 -0.06 8.87 9.13
CA THR A 5 -0.09 7.81 10.13
C THR A 5 -1.52 7.47 10.46
N TYR A 6 -1.82 6.18 10.56
CA TYR A 6 -3.16 5.66 10.76
C TYR A 6 -3.14 4.56 11.81
N ASN A 7 -4.18 4.49 12.64
CA ASN A 7 -4.40 3.38 13.57
C ASN A 7 -5.41 2.41 12.94
N LEU A 8 -4.96 1.22 12.58
CA LEU A 8 -5.77 0.16 11.99
C LEU A 8 -5.66 -1.09 12.87
N HIS A 9 -6.79 -1.61 13.36
CA HIS A 9 -6.84 -2.76 14.28
C HIS A 9 -5.92 -2.64 15.53
N GLY A 10 -5.82 -1.44 16.10
CA GLY A 10 -4.97 -1.18 17.27
C GLY A 10 -3.47 -1.12 16.97
N LYS A 11 -3.07 -1.20 15.69
CA LYS A 11 -1.70 -1.07 15.22
C LYS A 11 -1.51 0.25 14.48
N LYS A 12 -0.34 0.87 14.66
CA LYS A 12 0.02 2.14 14.02
C LYS A 12 0.74 1.88 12.71
N TYR A 13 0.18 2.37 11.62
CA TYR A 13 0.76 2.26 10.29
C TYR A 13 1.24 3.63 9.82
N VAL A 14 2.43 3.66 9.25
CA VAL A 14 3.07 4.88 8.75
C VAL A 14 3.23 4.82 7.23
N ARG A 15 2.97 5.96 6.57
CA ARG A 15 3.22 6.11 5.13
C ARG A 15 4.72 6.04 4.87
N VAL A 16 5.11 5.16 3.96
CA VAL A 16 6.50 5.00 3.52
C VAL A 16 6.63 5.16 2.02
N ASN A 17 7.86 5.36 1.54
CA ASN A 17 8.13 5.37 0.12
C ASN A 17 8.14 3.94 -0.47
N LYS A 18 8.13 3.84 -1.80
CA LYS A 18 8.10 2.56 -2.52
C LYS A 18 9.28 1.65 -2.14
N THR A 19 10.48 2.21 -1.98
CA THR A 19 11.70 1.46 -1.64
C THR A 19 11.62 0.84 -0.25
N GLN A 20 11.14 1.60 0.73
CA GLN A 20 10.91 1.13 2.09
C GLN A 20 9.82 0.06 2.15
N ALA A 21 8.71 0.27 1.41
CA ALA A 21 7.63 -0.69 1.29
C ALA A 21 8.10 -2.01 0.68
N LEU A 22 8.87 -1.95 -0.42
CA LEU A 22 9.45 -3.12 -1.06
C LEU A 22 10.36 -3.88 -0.08
N LYS A 23 11.23 -3.18 0.64
CA LYS A 23 12.09 -3.80 1.65
C LYS A 23 11.29 -4.52 2.73
N ALA A 24 10.26 -3.88 3.28
CA ALA A 24 9.39 -4.48 4.29
C ALA A 24 8.66 -5.71 3.74
N TYR A 25 8.13 -5.63 2.51
CA TYR A 25 7.49 -6.74 1.82
C TYR A 25 8.43 -7.94 1.66
N LEU A 26 9.65 -7.73 1.17
CA LEU A 26 10.67 -8.79 0.99
C LEU A 26 11.13 -9.40 2.32
N GLN A 27 11.06 -8.64 3.42
CA GLN A 27 11.40 -9.10 4.77
C GLN A 27 10.26 -9.88 5.46
N GLY A 28 9.09 -10.01 4.82
CA GLY A 28 7.97 -10.75 5.40
C GLY A 28 6.96 -9.87 6.15
N PHE A 29 7.13 -8.55 6.19
CA PHE A 29 6.18 -7.66 6.85
C PHE A 29 4.94 -7.38 5.98
N ASP A 30 3.85 -7.06 6.65
CA ASP A 30 2.62 -6.61 5.99
C ASP A 30 2.81 -5.21 5.42
N VAL A 31 2.41 -5.05 4.17
CA VAL A 31 2.41 -3.76 3.48
C VAL A 31 1.00 -3.54 2.96
N PHE A 32 0.40 -2.41 3.33
CA PHE A 32 -0.86 -1.98 2.76
C PHE A 32 -0.60 -0.98 1.64
N ALA A 33 -1.44 -1.02 0.61
CA ALA A 33 -1.40 -0.11 -0.51
C ALA A 33 -2.80 0.42 -0.84
N CYS A 34 -2.88 1.70 -1.18
CA CYS A 34 -4.10 2.35 -1.66
C CYS A 34 -3.75 3.46 -2.67
N MET A 35 -4.74 4.01 -3.34
CA MET A 35 -4.52 5.11 -4.27
C MET A 35 -4.17 6.41 -3.51
N ASP A 36 -3.51 7.36 -4.18
CA ASP A 36 -2.89 8.50 -3.50
C ASP A 36 -3.86 9.56 -2.97
N LYS A 37 -5.11 9.57 -3.43
CA LYS A 37 -6.17 10.39 -2.83
C LYS A 37 -6.95 9.65 -1.74
N GLU A 38 -6.68 8.37 -1.54
CA GLU A 38 -7.29 7.58 -0.48
C GLU A 38 -6.51 7.66 0.83
N ASN A 39 -7.23 7.34 1.91
CA ASN A 39 -6.72 7.21 3.26
C ASN A 39 -6.82 5.74 3.68
N LEU A 40 -5.84 5.26 4.46
CA LEU A 40 -5.80 3.86 4.92
C LEU A 40 -7.04 3.47 5.74
N CYS A 41 -7.64 4.40 6.48
CA CYS A 41 -8.82 4.16 7.31
C CYS A 41 -10.11 4.76 6.74
N SER A 42 -10.16 5.05 5.43
CA SER A 42 -11.42 5.52 4.83
C SER A 42 -12.44 4.37 4.84
N GLU A 43 -13.67 4.65 5.27
CA GLU A 43 -14.78 3.69 5.24
C GLU A 43 -15.12 3.20 3.82
N TRP A 44 -14.70 3.97 2.82
CA TRP A 44 -14.91 3.70 1.40
C TRP A 44 -13.65 3.21 0.68
N ALA A 45 -12.47 3.28 1.32
CA ALA A 45 -11.25 2.76 0.73
C ALA A 45 -11.00 1.34 1.24
N PHE A 46 -10.64 0.46 0.33
CA PHE A 46 -10.19 -0.89 0.66
C PHE A 46 -8.67 -0.90 0.54
N PRO A 47 -7.92 -0.61 1.62
CA PRO A 47 -6.47 -0.73 1.58
C PRO A 47 -6.12 -2.19 1.30
N SER A 48 -5.53 -2.42 0.14
CA SER A 48 -5.22 -3.75 -0.32
C SER A 48 -3.90 -4.17 0.32
N LEU A 49 -3.94 -5.31 1.03
CA LEU A 49 -2.73 -5.94 1.52
C LEU A 49 -1.93 -6.45 0.33
N VAL A 50 -0.66 -6.04 0.23
CA VAL A 50 0.23 -6.40 -0.89
C VAL A 50 0.62 -7.89 -0.87
N SER A 51 0.24 -8.66 0.17
CA SER A 51 0.58 -10.08 0.29
C SER A 51 -0.61 -11.03 0.18
N GLN A 52 -0.69 -11.74 -0.96
CA GLN A 52 -0.82 -13.21 -1.10
C GLN A 52 -0.32 -13.70 -2.49
N SER A 53 0.54 -12.97 -3.21
CA SER A 53 1.12 -13.48 -4.46
C SER A 53 2.08 -14.65 -4.17
N GLU A 54 2.07 -15.69 -5.00
CA GLU A 54 2.94 -16.86 -4.87
C GLU A 54 4.43 -16.43 -4.83
N GLY A 55 4.99 -16.37 -3.62
CA GLY A 55 6.35 -15.89 -3.37
C GLY A 55 6.43 -14.36 -3.19
N ARG A 56 7.00 -13.93 -2.06
CA ARG A 56 7.35 -12.52 -1.80
C ARG A 56 8.54 -12.11 -2.67
N THR A 57 8.27 -11.73 -3.91
CA THR A 57 9.27 -11.32 -4.90
C THR A 57 9.12 -9.85 -5.29
N GLU A 58 10.22 -9.21 -5.68
CA GLU A 58 10.17 -7.84 -6.18
C GLU A 58 9.23 -7.69 -7.38
N LYS A 59 9.22 -8.71 -8.26
CA LYS A 59 8.30 -8.78 -9.40
C LYS A 59 6.84 -8.76 -8.93
N GLY A 60 6.46 -9.63 -7.99
CA GLY A 60 5.09 -9.70 -7.46
C GLY A 60 4.63 -8.40 -6.82
N PHE A 61 5.53 -7.71 -6.11
CA PHE A 61 5.25 -6.38 -5.54
C PHE A 61 4.89 -5.35 -6.63
N PHE A 62 5.63 -5.31 -7.74
CA PHE A 62 5.37 -4.38 -8.83
C PHE A 62 4.15 -4.77 -9.66
N GLU A 63 3.92 -6.06 -9.89
CA GLU A 63 2.71 -6.56 -10.57
C GLU A 63 1.45 -6.13 -9.81
N PHE A 64 1.41 -6.38 -8.50
CA PHE A 64 0.32 -5.93 -7.65
C PHE A 64 0.10 -4.41 -7.73
N ALA A 65 1.18 -3.61 -7.64
CA ALA A 65 1.05 -2.16 -7.71
C ALA A 65 0.52 -1.68 -9.07
N ASN A 66 0.90 -2.34 -10.15
CA ASN A 66 0.42 -2.05 -11.50
C ASN A 66 -1.05 -2.47 -11.68
N GLU A 67 -1.45 -3.62 -11.15
CA GLU A 67 -2.84 -4.07 -11.14
C GLU A 67 -3.73 -3.10 -10.37
N LEU A 68 -3.30 -2.68 -9.17
CA LEU A 68 -4.01 -1.70 -8.37
C LEU A 68 -4.24 -0.40 -9.16
N LEU A 69 -3.21 0.10 -9.83
CA LEU A 69 -3.30 1.28 -10.70
C LEU A 69 -4.21 1.06 -11.90
N TYR A 70 -4.16 -0.12 -12.54
CA TYR A 70 -4.94 -0.44 -13.73
C TYR A 70 -6.45 -0.49 -13.42
N TYR A 71 -6.83 -1.21 -12.36
CA TYR A 71 -8.23 -1.36 -11.98
C TYR A 71 -8.83 -0.12 -11.32
N ASN A 72 -8.02 0.71 -10.67
CA ASN A 72 -8.49 1.90 -9.94
C ASN A 72 -8.11 3.21 -10.64
N LYS A 73 -7.91 3.18 -11.96
CA LYS A 73 -7.55 4.37 -12.75
C LYS A 73 -8.74 5.33 -12.90
N CYS A 74 -9.06 6.05 -11.82
CA CYS A 74 -10.05 7.13 -11.81
C CYS A 74 -9.42 8.42 -11.27
N HIS A 75 -9.78 9.56 -11.87
CA HIS A 75 -9.28 10.88 -11.46
C HIS A 75 -9.56 11.20 -9.97
N GLU A 76 -10.60 10.61 -9.39
CA GLU A 76 -11.02 10.78 -8.00
C GLU A 76 -10.10 10.05 -7.00
N LEU A 77 -9.58 8.89 -7.40
CA LEU A 77 -8.69 8.06 -6.57
C LEU A 77 -7.22 8.46 -6.76
N GLY A 78 -6.91 9.01 -7.93
CA GLY A 78 -5.60 9.53 -8.30
C GLY A 78 -4.81 8.58 -9.20
N TYR A 79 -3.51 8.83 -9.34
CA TYR A 79 -2.65 8.17 -10.35
C TYR A 79 -1.39 7.54 -9.75
N ARG A 80 -1.31 7.50 -8.42
CA ARG A 80 -0.15 6.95 -7.71
C ARG A 80 -0.61 6.04 -6.59
N VAL A 81 0.28 5.14 -6.17
CA VAL A 81 0.07 4.25 -5.04
C VAL A 81 0.77 4.80 -3.80
N LYS A 82 0.07 4.80 -2.67
CA LYS A 82 0.64 5.00 -1.33
C LYS A 82 0.91 3.64 -0.70
N TYR A 83 1.92 3.59 0.15
CA TYR A 83 2.29 2.39 0.89
C TYR A 83 2.35 2.69 2.38
N PHE A 84 1.90 1.74 3.18
CA PHE A 84 1.87 1.82 4.63
C PHE A 84 2.43 0.55 5.25
N VAL A 85 3.28 0.72 6.26
CA VAL A 85 3.88 -0.38 7.03
C VAL A 85 3.68 -0.11 8.52
N LEU A 86 3.77 -1.16 9.32
CA LEU A 86 3.74 -1.05 10.78
C LEU A 86 4.94 -0.20 11.25
N ASP A 87 4.67 0.79 12.12
CA ASP A 87 5.69 1.58 12.83
C ASP A 87 6.39 0.76 13.92
#